data_AF-A0A101GP80-F1
#
_entry.id   AF-A0A101GP80-F1
#
_cell.length_a   1.000
_cell.length_b   1.000
_cell.length_c   1.000
_cell.angle_alpha   90.00
_cell.angle_beta   90.00
_cell.angle_gamma   90.00
#
_symmetry.space_group_name_H-M   'P 1'
#
loop_
_entity.id
_entity.type
_entity.pdbx_description
1 polymer ?
#
loop_
_entity_poly.entity_id
_entity_poly.type
_entity_poly.pdbx_seq_one_letter_code
_entity_poly.pdbx_strand_id
1 'polypeptide(L)'
;MIEIYPNLYIGTQEDYEVTVEAHETWCVVHACRSPYHCLAVTYSPLGTVPPDHPEHLVARRGNRLMLNLVDSRNPDDVPKEAIDAALRFIDRCLGEGRPVLVHCGFGISRSAAIGLLYLAAYTDVLPTESLDDAETAYRRIYPPYKPGRGIRGFLEAHWDEYTRKRVAREAYRKAAHHCTALRCGTLEEFKNDGEVGRPGRVLLDLLRKRGLGSHALVVSRIFGGVLLGPGNVGRAFRDAGVTR
;
A
#
# COMPACT_ATOMS: atom_id res chain seq x y z
N MET A 1 -9.07 21.46 -5.43
CA MET A 1 -8.90 20.02 -5.17
C MET A 1 -10.10 19.23 -5.70
N ILE A 2 -9.94 17.95 -6.04
CA ILE A 2 -11.00 17.07 -6.55
C ILE A 2 -11.04 15.79 -5.72
N GLU A 3 -12.24 15.36 -5.32
CA GLU A 3 -12.45 14.08 -4.64
C GLU A 3 -12.42 12.93 -5.65
N ILE A 4 -11.50 11.99 -5.46
CA ILE A 4 -11.34 10.83 -6.37
C ILE A 4 -11.94 9.53 -5.81
N TYR A 5 -12.22 9.52 -4.50
CA TYR A 5 -12.82 8.43 -3.73
C TYR A 5 -13.35 9.03 -2.42
N PRO A 6 -14.37 8.44 -1.75
CA PRO A 6 -14.91 9.00 -0.52
C PRO A 6 -13.82 9.41 0.48
N ASN A 7 -13.79 10.70 0.84
CA ASN A 7 -12.82 11.35 1.72
C ASN A 7 -11.37 11.41 1.22
N LEU A 8 -11.09 11.09 -0.05
CA LEU A 8 -9.76 11.17 -0.67
C LEU A 8 -9.72 12.22 -1.79
N TYR A 9 -8.90 13.23 -1.59
CA TYR A 9 -8.79 14.39 -2.47
C TYR A 9 -7.39 14.47 -3.09
N ILE A 10 -7.34 14.85 -4.38
CA ILE A 10 -6.10 15.26 -5.06
C ILE A 10 -6.15 16.76 -5.32
N GLY A 11 -5.06 17.47 -4.99
CA GLY A 11 -5.00 18.92 -5.12
C GLY A 11 -3.63 19.50 -5.46
N THR A 12 -3.61 20.83 -5.58
CA THR A 12 -2.42 21.66 -5.79
C THR A 12 -1.76 22.04 -4.45
N GLN A 13 -0.65 22.78 -4.52
CA GLN A 13 -0.05 23.38 -3.34
C GLN A 13 -0.98 24.40 -2.70
N GLU A 14 -1.59 25.25 -3.52
CA GLU A 14 -2.54 26.28 -3.09
C GLU A 14 -3.78 25.68 -2.41
N ASP A 15 -4.30 24.55 -2.92
CA ASP A 15 -5.41 23.83 -2.27
C ASP A 15 -5.05 23.47 -0.81
N TYR A 16 -3.81 23.02 -0.57
CA TYR A 16 -3.34 22.73 0.78
C TYR A 16 -3.24 24.01 1.61
N GLU A 17 -2.49 25.01 1.14
CA GLU A 17 -2.15 26.22 1.90
C GLU A 17 -3.39 27.05 2.25
N VAL A 18 -4.34 27.16 1.32
CA VAL A 18 -5.52 28.01 1.50
C VAL A 18 -6.67 27.25 2.18
N THR A 19 -6.82 25.95 1.93
CA THR A 19 -8.05 25.22 2.31
C THR A 19 -7.84 24.17 3.39
N VAL A 20 -6.66 23.54 3.50
CA VAL A 20 -6.48 22.34 4.34
C VAL A 20 -5.47 22.53 5.47
N GLU A 21 -4.52 23.46 5.33
CA GLU A 21 -3.44 23.67 6.28
C GLU A 21 -3.94 23.91 7.71
N ALA A 22 -4.95 24.78 7.86
CA ALA A 22 -5.56 25.11 9.15
C ALA A 22 -6.44 24.01 9.76
N HIS A 23 -6.75 22.94 9.02
CA HIS A 23 -7.61 21.86 9.50
C HIS A 23 -6.79 20.70 10.09
N GLU A 24 -6.77 20.61 11.42
CA GLU A 24 -5.98 19.62 12.17
C GLU A 24 -6.46 18.17 11.99
N THR A 25 -7.74 17.98 11.66
CA THR A 25 -8.35 16.66 11.47
C THR A 25 -8.00 16.02 10.13
N TRP A 26 -7.58 16.82 9.15
CA TRP A 26 -7.19 16.34 7.82
C TRP A 26 -5.85 15.63 7.87
N CYS A 27 -5.79 14.48 7.19
CA CYS A 27 -4.54 13.84 6.85
C CYS A 27 -4.01 14.43 5.54
N VAL A 28 -2.70 14.73 5.46
CA VAL A 28 -2.09 15.28 4.23
C VAL A 28 -0.86 14.49 3.83
N VAL A 29 -0.75 14.21 2.53
CA VAL A 29 0.47 13.74 1.88
C VAL A 29 1.02 14.87 1.02
N HIS A 30 2.15 15.43 1.45
CA HIS A 30 2.95 16.35 0.67
C HIS A 30 3.82 15.55 -0.31
N ALA A 31 3.31 15.33 -1.52
CA ALA A 31 3.99 14.61 -2.59
C ALA A 31 4.99 15.50 -3.35
N CYS A 32 5.78 16.29 -2.61
CA CYS A 32 6.83 17.13 -3.13
C CYS A 32 7.95 17.34 -2.11
N ARG A 33 9.20 17.35 -2.61
CA ARG A 33 10.38 17.65 -1.80
C ARG A 33 10.34 19.05 -1.18
N SER A 34 10.18 20.08 -2.02
CA SER A 34 10.11 21.47 -1.59
C SER A 34 8.66 21.98 -1.62
N PRO A 35 8.23 22.80 -0.63
CA PRO A 35 9.00 23.20 0.56
C PRO A 35 8.92 22.19 1.72
N TYR A 36 7.90 21.32 1.74
CA TYR A 36 7.47 20.66 2.98
C TYR A 36 8.41 19.58 3.51
N HIS A 37 8.95 18.71 2.65
CA HIS A 37 9.93 17.72 3.12
C HIS A 37 11.22 18.42 3.52
N CYS A 38 11.75 19.33 2.70
CA CYS A 38 12.93 20.13 3.04
C CYS A 38 12.79 20.84 4.40
N LEU A 39 11.67 21.50 4.67
CA LEU A 39 11.39 22.14 5.97
C LEU A 39 11.34 21.13 7.12
N ALA A 40 10.81 19.93 6.89
CA ALA A 40 10.69 18.91 7.92
C ALA A 40 12.04 18.35 8.39
N VAL A 41 13.04 18.28 7.51
CA VAL A 41 14.35 17.66 7.79
C VAL A 41 15.52 18.64 7.90
N THR A 42 15.45 19.80 7.24
CA THR A 42 16.57 20.76 7.22
C THR A 42 16.21 22.13 7.79
N TYR A 43 14.95 22.35 8.17
CA TYR A 43 14.42 23.65 8.59
C TYR A 43 14.58 24.77 7.54
N SER A 44 14.87 24.41 6.28
CA SER A 44 15.01 25.33 5.15
C SER A 44 14.17 24.83 3.97
N PRO A 45 13.35 25.68 3.33
CA PRO A 45 12.52 25.26 2.20
C PRO A 45 13.35 24.90 0.96
N LEU A 46 14.57 25.43 0.86
CA LEU A 46 15.51 25.17 -0.24
C LEU A 46 16.69 24.28 0.18
N GLY A 47 16.63 23.72 1.40
CA GLY A 47 17.68 22.87 1.93
C GLY A 47 17.86 21.60 1.11
N THR A 48 19.12 21.23 0.85
CA THR A 48 19.43 19.90 0.32
C THR A 48 19.34 18.90 1.46
N VAL A 49 18.53 17.87 1.28
CA VAL A 49 18.40 16.81 2.29
C VAL A 49 19.63 15.90 2.22
N PRO A 50 20.38 15.72 3.33
CA PRO A 50 21.52 14.81 3.36
C PRO A 50 21.08 13.39 2.95
N PRO A 51 21.85 12.68 2.10
CA PRO A 51 21.51 11.30 1.69
C PRO A 51 21.43 10.30 2.84
N ASP A 52 22.20 10.54 3.91
CA ASP A 52 22.27 9.74 5.13
C ASP A 52 21.24 10.14 6.20
N HIS A 53 20.40 11.15 5.92
CA HIS A 53 19.37 11.56 6.86
C HIS A 53 18.36 10.42 7.10
N PRO A 54 18.00 10.07 8.35
CA PRO A 54 17.10 8.94 8.61
C PRO A 54 15.69 9.12 7.99
N GLU A 55 15.26 10.37 7.82
CA GLU A 55 14.01 10.74 7.13
C GLU A 55 14.24 11.19 5.67
N HIS A 56 15.33 10.74 5.02
CA HIS A 56 15.72 11.20 3.67
C HIS A 56 14.60 11.08 2.64
N LEU A 57 13.85 9.97 2.64
CA LEU A 57 12.75 9.74 1.70
C LEU A 57 11.39 10.20 2.24
N VAL A 58 11.18 10.07 3.55
CA VAL A 58 9.88 10.23 4.19
C VAL A 58 10.06 10.83 5.57
N ALA A 59 9.37 11.94 5.83
CA ALA A 59 9.26 12.54 7.16
C ALA A 59 7.79 12.52 7.64
N ARG A 60 7.58 12.35 8.95
CA ARG A 60 6.24 12.25 9.55
C ARG A 60 6.03 13.27 10.66
N ARG A 61 4.96 14.06 10.60
CA ARG A 61 4.58 14.99 11.68
C ARG A 61 3.08 14.88 11.92
N GLY A 62 2.68 14.05 12.89
CA GLY A 62 1.27 13.78 13.19
C GLY A 62 0.49 13.31 11.96
N ASN A 63 -0.46 14.13 11.53
CA ASN A 63 -1.35 13.84 10.39
C ASN A 63 -0.78 14.33 9.05
N ARG A 64 0.51 14.65 9.00
CA ARG A 64 1.21 15.11 7.81
C ARG A 64 2.32 14.13 7.45
N LEU A 65 2.32 13.72 6.19
CA LEU A 65 3.34 12.88 5.59
C LEU A 65 4.07 13.69 4.51
N MET A 66 5.38 13.85 4.65
CA MET A 66 6.21 14.60 3.71
C MET A 66 7.10 13.66 2.94
N LEU A 67 7.04 13.72 1.61
CA LEU A 67 7.82 12.87 0.72
C LEU A 67 8.92 13.66 0.04
N ASN A 68 10.14 13.11 0.01
CA ASN A 68 11.21 13.61 -0.84
C ASN A 68 10.97 13.15 -2.29
N LEU A 69 9.93 13.72 -2.91
CA LEU A 69 9.50 13.32 -4.25
C LEU A 69 9.65 14.47 -5.23
N VAL A 70 10.38 14.21 -6.31
CA VAL A 70 10.60 15.13 -7.42
C VAL A 70 10.03 14.53 -8.70
N ASP A 71 9.58 15.40 -9.60
CA ASP A 71 9.04 14.97 -10.90
C ASP A 71 10.19 14.84 -11.90
N SER A 72 11.02 13.80 -11.69
CA SER A 72 12.17 13.54 -12.55
C SER A 72 11.73 13.00 -13.91
N ARG A 73 12.63 13.09 -14.90
CA ARG A 73 12.47 12.41 -16.19
C ARG A 73 12.88 10.94 -16.12
N ASN A 74 13.66 10.54 -15.11
CA ASN A 74 14.11 9.18 -14.89
C ASN A 74 13.18 8.45 -13.90
N PRO A 75 12.58 7.31 -14.29
CA PRO A 75 11.75 6.50 -13.38
C PRO A 75 12.48 6.03 -12.12
N ASP A 76 13.78 5.73 -12.21
CA ASP A 76 14.55 5.22 -11.07
C ASP A 76 14.73 6.25 -9.95
N ASP A 77 14.51 7.53 -10.26
CA ASP A 77 14.55 8.61 -9.26
C ASP A 77 13.25 8.70 -8.44
N VAL A 78 12.23 7.89 -8.75
CA VAL A 78 10.96 7.84 -8.01
C VAL A 78 11.10 6.81 -6.87
N PRO A 79 11.25 7.24 -5.61
CA PRO A 79 11.49 6.32 -4.50
C PRO A 79 10.25 5.49 -4.19
N LYS A 80 10.31 4.20 -4.50
CA LYS A 80 9.20 3.26 -4.28
C LYS A 80 8.77 3.24 -2.81
N GLU A 81 9.72 3.31 -1.89
CA GLU A 81 9.48 3.32 -0.45
C GLU A 81 8.62 4.50 -0.01
N ALA A 82 8.78 5.67 -0.66
CA ALA A 82 7.99 6.85 -0.37
C ALA A 82 6.55 6.71 -0.90
N ILE A 83 6.39 6.14 -2.11
CA ILE A 83 5.07 5.82 -2.68
C ILE A 83 4.33 4.80 -1.80
N ASP A 84 5.00 3.71 -1.44
CA ASP A 84 4.49 2.68 -0.52
C ASP A 84 4.07 3.28 0.84
N ALA A 85 4.87 4.22 1.37
CA ALA A 85 4.56 4.92 2.60
C ALA A 85 3.33 5.84 2.48
N ALA A 86 3.12 6.47 1.32
CA ALA A 86 1.96 7.29 1.03
C ALA A 86 0.69 6.44 0.96
N LEU A 87 0.70 5.35 0.20
CA LEU A 87 -0.46 4.46 0.06
C LEU A 87 -0.94 3.89 1.40
N ARG A 88 0.00 3.42 2.24
CA ARG A 88 -0.33 2.95 3.61
C ARG A 88 -0.90 4.05 4.50
N PHE A 89 -0.37 5.26 4.38
CA PHE A 89 -0.84 6.39 5.17
C PHE A 89 -2.27 6.80 4.77
N ILE A 90 -2.57 6.79 3.47
CA ILE A 90 -3.91 7.04 2.93
C ILE A 90 -4.91 5.99 3.45
N ASP A 91 -4.62 4.68 3.29
CA ASP A 91 -5.50 3.59 3.73
C ASP A 91 -5.83 3.68 5.23
N ARG A 92 -4.81 3.94 6.06
CA ARG A 92 -5.00 4.11 7.51
C ARG A 92 -5.89 5.31 7.83
N CYS A 93 -5.62 6.49 7.26
CA CYS A 93 -6.41 7.68 7.57
C CYS A 93 -7.87 7.56 7.10
N LEU A 94 -8.10 6.97 5.93
CA LEU A 94 -9.46 6.72 5.45
C LEU A 94 -10.18 5.69 6.33
N GLY A 95 -9.48 4.65 6.81
CA GLY A 95 -10.01 3.69 7.78
C GLY A 95 -10.39 4.31 9.13
N GLU A 96 -9.75 5.42 9.52
CA GLU A 96 -10.10 6.24 10.68
C GLU A 96 -11.25 7.22 10.39
N GLY A 97 -11.82 7.22 9.17
CA GLY A 97 -12.89 8.12 8.74
C GLY A 97 -12.42 9.56 8.50
N ARG A 98 -11.12 9.77 8.29
CA ARG A 98 -10.52 11.12 8.20
C ARG A 98 -10.35 11.54 6.75
N PRO A 99 -10.64 12.80 6.40
CA PRO A 99 -10.38 13.30 5.06
C PRO A 99 -8.87 13.35 4.79
N VAL A 100 -8.49 12.90 3.60
CA VAL A 100 -7.10 12.84 3.13
C VAL A 100 -6.93 13.72 1.91
N LEU A 101 -5.99 14.66 1.96
CA LEU A 101 -5.50 15.39 0.78
C LEU A 101 -4.12 14.85 0.37
N VAL A 102 -3.99 14.43 -0.88
CA VAL A 102 -2.69 14.17 -1.51
C VAL A 102 -2.43 15.31 -2.49
N HIS A 103 -1.35 16.05 -2.29
CA HIS A 103 -1.07 17.21 -3.13
C HIS A 103 0.41 17.29 -3.52
N CYS A 104 0.66 17.99 -4.61
CA CYS A 104 2.00 18.44 -5.01
C CYS A 104 1.86 19.86 -5.59
N GLY A 105 2.90 20.40 -6.23
CA GLY A 105 2.86 21.76 -6.78
C GLY A 105 1.58 22.08 -7.59
N PHE A 106 1.32 21.30 -8.64
CA PHE A 106 0.21 21.54 -9.56
C PHE A 106 -0.92 20.51 -9.49
N GLY A 107 -0.79 19.48 -8.66
CA GLY A 107 -1.79 18.40 -8.62
C GLY A 107 -1.81 17.47 -9.84
N ILE A 108 -0.94 17.65 -10.84
CA ILE A 108 -1.06 17.00 -12.16
C ILE A 108 -0.37 15.62 -12.27
N SER A 109 0.82 15.47 -11.66
CA SER A 109 1.67 14.29 -11.84
C SER A 109 1.85 13.49 -10.55
N ARG A 110 2.77 13.90 -9.66
CA ARG A 110 3.14 13.13 -8.46
C ARG A 110 1.94 12.77 -7.57
N SER A 111 1.16 13.75 -7.13
CA SER A 111 -0.01 13.50 -6.28
C SER A 111 -1.09 12.72 -7.01
N ALA A 112 -1.37 13.05 -8.27
CA ALA A 112 -2.37 12.36 -9.07
C ALA A 112 -2.00 10.90 -9.36
N ALA A 113 -0.72 10.59 -9.54
CA ALA A 113 -0.22 9.22 -9.69
C ALA A 113 -0.33 8.40 -8.40
N ILE A 114 -0.08 9.02 -7.23
CA ILE A 114 -0.36 8.38 -5.94
C ILE A 114 -1.86 8.09 -5.80
N GLY A 115 -2.72 9.02 -6.22
CA GLY A 115 -4.18 8.81 -6.27
C GLY A 115 -4.58 7.62 -7.15
N LEU A 116 -4.06 7.57 -8.39
CA LEU A 116 -4.29 6.45 -9.31
C LEU A 116 -3.84 5.12 -8.70
N LEU A 117 -2.63 5.05 -8.14
CA LEU A 117 -2.12 3.84 -7.50
C LEU A 117 -2.96 3.43 -6.30
N TYR A 118 -3.45 4.39 -5.51
CA TYR A 118 -4.32 4.07 -4.38
C TYR A 118 -5.62 3.41 -4.86
N LEU A 119 -6.30 3.97 -5.84
CA LEU A 119 -7.52 3.36 -6.38
C LEU A 119 -7.24 1.98 -6.99
N ALA A 120 -6.16 1.84 -7.74
CA ALA A 120 -5.77 0.56 -8.35
C ALA A 120 -5.41 -0.52 -7.32
N ALA A 121 -4.75 -0.16 -6.21
CA ALA A 121 -4.26 -1.13 -5.23
C ALA A 121 -5.21 -1.39 -4.05
N TYR A 122 -6.06 -0.43 -3.69
CA TYR A 122 -6.87 -0.46 -2.47
C TYR A 122 -8.37 -0.49 -2.71
N THR A 123 -8.85 -0.18 -3.92
CA THR A 123 -10.28 -0.14 -4.25
C THR A 123 -10.62 -0.93 -5.51
N ASP A 124 -11.91 -1.03 -5.82
CA ASP A 124 -12.48 -1.65 -7.02
C ASP A 124 -12.88 -0.63 -8.09
N VAL A 125 -12.52 0.64 -7.91
CA VAL A 125 -12.96 1.76 -8.77
C VAL A 125 -12.31 1.73 -10.15
N LEU A 126 -11.06 1.25 -10.25
CA LEU A 126 -10.32 1.20 -11.51
C LEU A 126 -10.16 -0.23 -12.03
N PRO A 127 -10.17 -0.42 -13.38
CA PRO A 127 -9.66 -1.64 -13.98
C PRO A 127 -8.16 -1.76 -13.66
N THR A 128 -7.66 -2.99 -13.59
CA THR A 128 -6.28 -3.27 -13.13
C THR A 128 -5.48 -4.16 -14.07
N GLU A 129 -6.11 -4.63 -15.14
CA GLU A 129 -5.55 -5.52 -16.15
C GLU A 129 -4.40 -4.85 -16.92
N SER A 130 -4.51 -3.54 -17.19
CA SER A 130 -3.46 -2.74 -17.81
C SER A 130 -3.41 -1.34 -17.21
N LEU A 131 -2.21 -0.73 -17.23
CA LEU A 131 -2.04 0.66 -16.79
C LEU A 131 -2.82 1.62 -17.71
N ASP A 132 -2.80 1.40 -19.02
CA ASP A 132 -3.43 2.33 -19.98
C ASP A 132 -4.97 2.37 -19.82
N ASP A 133 -5.60 1.22 -19.55
CA ASP A 133 -7.04 1.18 -19.26
C ASP A 133 -7.37 1.89 -17.93
N ALA A 134 -6.54 1.66 -16.91
CA ALA A 134 -6.67 2.32 -15.62
C ALA A 134 -6.51 3.84 -15.73
N GLU A 135 -5.50 4.32 -16.48
CA GLU A 135 -5.32 5.75 -16.72
C GLU A 135 -6.48 6.35 -17.53
N THR A 136 -7.03 5.61 -18.49
CA THR A 136 -8.20 6.03 -19.29
C THR A 136 -9.43 6.20 -18.41
N ALA A 137 -9.70 5.24 -17.52
CA ALA A 137 -10.78 5.34 -16.53
C ALA A 137 -10.51 6.47 -15.53
N TYR A 138 -9.29 6.56 -15.01
CA TYR A 138 -8.92 7.55 -14.00
C TYR A 138 -9.02 8.99 -14.51
N ARG A 139 -8.71 9.27 -15.79
CA ARG A 139 -8.91 10.61 -16.38
C ARG A 139 -10.37 11.07 -16.40
N ARG A 140 -11.34 10.14 -16.28
CA ARG A 140 -12.76 10.50 -16.12
C ARG A 140 -13.09 10.95 -14.70
N ILE A 141 -12.33 10.46 -13.71
CA ILE A 141 -12.46 10.81 -12.28
C ILE A 141 -11.64 12.07 -11.97
N TYR A 142 -10.40 12.11 -12.44
CA TYR A 142 -9.45 13.20 -12.24
C TYR A 142 -8.86 13.68 -13.59
N PRO A 143 -9.59 14.53 -14.35
CA PRO A 143 -9.17 15.02 -15.66
C PRO A 143 -7.78 15.69 -15.73
N PRO A 144 -7.27 16.38 -14.69
CA PRO A 144 -5.93 16.97 -14.73
C PRO A 144 -4.77 15.96 -14.78
N TYR A 145 -5.04 14.65 -14.63
CA TYR A 145 -4.01 13.62 -14.61
C TYR A 145 -3.16 13.60 -15.90
N LYS A 146 -1.90 14.01 -15.76
CA LYS A 146 -0.91 14.00 -16.84
C LYS A 146 0.49 13.81 -16.24
N PRO A 147 0.88 12.58 -15.90
CA PRO A 147 2.14 12.33 -15.23
C PRO A 147 3.34 12.72 -16.08
N GLY A 148 4.39 13.24 -15.45
CA GLY A 148 5.71 13.40 -16.06
C GLY A 148 6.32 12.05 -16.43
N ARG A 149 7.36 12.07 -17.28
CA ARG A 149 7.97 10.87 -17.85
C ARG A 149 8.48 9.89 -16.78
N GLY A 150 9.16 10.39 -15.73
CA GLY A 150 9.67 9.52 -14.67
C GLY A 150 8.54 8.89 -13.86
N ILE A 151 7.53 9.68 -13.48
CA ILE A 151 6.37 9.17 -12.74
C ILE A 151 5.61 8.13 -13.55
N ARG A 152 5.34 8.37 -14.84
CA ARG A 152 4.65 7.36 -15.68
C ARG A 152 5.48 6.10 -15.85
N GLY A 153 6.79 6.23 -16.10
CA GLY A 153 7.67 5.05 -16.20
C GLY A 153 7.75 4.25 -14.90
N PHE A 154 7.68 4.91 -13.74
CA PHE A 154 7.57 4.22 -12.45
C PHE A 154 6.26 3.43 -12.35
N LEU A 155 5.13 4.03 -12.77
CA LEU A 155 3.85 3.33 -12.81
C LEU A 155 3.93 2.08 -13.68
N GLU A 156 4.50 2.19 -14.88
CA GLU A 156 4.69 1.06 -15.80
C GLU A 156 5.54 -0.04 -15.17
N ALA A 157 6.68 0.31 -14.57
CA ALA A 157 7.62 -0.65 -13.99
C ALA A 157 7.04 -1.42 -12.79
N HIS A 158 6.11 -0.81 -12.04
CA HIS A 158 5.59 -1.38 -10.79
C HIS A 158 4.10 -1.74 -10.84
N TRP A 159 3.42 -1.55 -11.97
CA TRP A 159 1.96 -1.71 -12.09
C TRP A 159 1.49 -3.06 -11.54
N ASP A 160 2.06 -4.14 -12.09
CA ASP A 160 1.69 -5.51 -11.72
C ASP A 160 1.96 -5.83 -10.25
N GLU A 161 2.92 -5.18 -9.61
CA GLU A 161 3.17 -5.38 -8.17
C GLU A 161 2.02 -4.79 -7.34
N TYR A 162 1.59 -3.57 -7.67
CA TYR A 162 0.53 -2.87 -6.95
C TYR A 162 -0.84 -3.53 -7.18
N THR A 163 -1.13 -3.98 -8.39
CA THR A 163 -2.42 -4.60 -8.74
C THR A 163 -2.51 -6.07 -8.31
N ARG A 164 -1.42 -6.84 -8.32
CA ARG A 164 -1.43 -8.22 -7.78
C ARG A 164 -1.72 -8.27 -6.27
N LYS A 165 -1.21 -7.31 -5.51
CA LYS A 165 -1.52 -7.18 -4.08
C LYS A 165 -3.02 -7.00 -3.84
N ARG A 166 -3.74 -6.30 -4.73
CA ARG A 166 -5.21 -6.20 -4.69
C ARG A 166 -5.87 -7.56 -4.87
N VAL A 167 -5.49 -8.32 -5.90
CA VAL A 167 -6.08 -9.65 -6.16
C VAL A 167 -5.92 -10.57 -4.95
N ALA A 168 -4.74 -10.58 -4.33
CA ALA A 168 -4.53 -11.31 -3.08
C ALA A 168 -5.41 -10.75 -1.95
N ARG A 169 -5.41 -9.44 -1.70
CA ARG A 169 -6.21 -8.83 -0.62
C ARG A 169 -7.70 -9.06 -0.81
N GLU A 170 -8.23 -8.99 -2.03
CA GLU A 170 -9.64 -9.23 -2.35
C GLU A 170 -10.01 -10.71 -2.23
N ALA A 171 -9.21 -11.61 -2.80
CA ALA A 171 -9.41 -13.05 -2.66
C ALA A 171 -9.43 -13.45 -1.18
N TYR A 172 -8.54 -12.86 -0.36
CA TYR A 172 -8.44 -13.16 1.06
C TYR A 172 -9.21 -12.19 1.97
N ARG A 173 -9.97 -11.22 1.46
CA ARG A 173 -10.72 -10.24 2.29
C ARG A 173 -11.76 -10.92 3.19
N LYS A 174 -12.28 -12.06 2.74
CA LYS A 174 -13.22 -12.92 3.47
C LYS A 174 -12.53 -14.05 4.24
N ALA A 175 -11.20 -14.09 4.26
CA ALA A 175 -10.48 -15.08 5.04
C ALA A 175 -10.64 -14.72 6.52
N ALA A 176 -11.23 -15.63 7.29
CA ALA A 176 -11.50 -15.41 8.71
C ALA A 176 -10.32 -15.87 9.58
N HIS A 177 -9.47 -16.76 9.05
CA HIS A 177 -8.39 -17.37 9.79
C HIS A 177 -7.13 -17.54 8.93
N HIS A 178 -6.00 -17.05 9.43
CA HIS A 178 -4.67 -17.10 8.83
C HIS A 178 -3.74 -17.96 9.69
N CYS A 179 -3.75 -19.28 9.48
CA CYS A 179 -2.90 -20.16 10.26
C CYS A 179 -1.49 -20.18 9.69
N THR A 180 -0.50 -20.12 10.57
CA THR A 180 0.91 -20.00 10.20
C THR A 180 1.76 -21.11 10.80
N ALA A 181 2.85 -21.45 10.10
CA ALA A 181 3.95 -22.24 10.63
C ALA A 181 5.28 -21.66 10.15
N LEU A 182 6.29 -21.67 11.01
CA LEU A 182 7.64 -21.18 10.73
C LEU A 182 8.65 -22.23 11.16
N ARG A 183 9.63 -22.51 10.29
CA ARG A 183 10.87 -23.20 10.61
C ARG A 183 12.05 -22.35 10.16
N CYS A 184 12.95 -22.04 11.08
CA CYS A 184 14.20 -21.36 10.77
C CYS A 184 15.32 -21.88 11.68
N GLY A 185 16.15 -22.79 11.15
CA GLY A 185 17.16 -23.48 11.95
C GLY A 185 16.50 -24.31 13.05
N THR A 186 16.78 -23.98 14.32
CA THR A 186 16.18 -24.64 15.50
C THR A 186 14.84 -24.03 15.93
N LEU A 187 14.45 -22.88 15.37
CA LEU A 187 13.20 -22.22 15.70
C LEU A 187 12.03 -22.90 14.97
N GLU A 188 11.03 -23.32 15.74
CA GLU A 188 9.78 -23.88 15.21
C GLU A 188 8.57 -23.26 15.91
N GLU A 189 7.74 -22.53 15.17
CA GLU A 189 6.54 -21.86 15.69
C GLU A 189 5.32 -22.13 14.82
N PHE A 190 4.12 -22.06 15.41
CA PHE A 190 2.87 -22.09 14.65
C PHE A 190 1.77 -21.29 15.35
N LYS A 191 0.82 -20.77 14.57
CA LYS A 191 -0.40 -20.09 15.06
C LYS A 191 -1.64 -20.60 14.31
N ASN A 192 -2.76 -20.70 15.01
CA ASN A 192 -4.04 -21.16 14.44
C ASN A 192 -5.03 -20.02 14.16
N ASP A 193 -4.72 -18.79 14.59
CA ASP A 193 -5.57 -17.61 14.34
C ASP A 193 -7.06 -17.81 14.64
N GLY A 194 -7.39 -18.42 15.79
CA GLY A 194 -8.78 -18.67 16.20
C GLY A 194 -9.53 -19.75 15.44
N GLU A 195 -8.90 -20.44 14.47
CA GLU A 195 -9.52 -21.52 13.69
C GLU A 195 -9.77 -22.77 14.53
N VAL A 196 -10.81 -23.53 14.16
CA VAL A 196 -11.20 -24.76 14.87
C VAL A 196 -10.14 -25.86 14.66
N GLY A 197 -9.59 -26.37 15.76
CA GLY A 197 -8.58 -27.43 15.76
C GLY A 197 -7.15 -26.91 15.89
N ARG A 198 -6.18 -27.56 15.23
CA ARG A 198 -4.76 -27.17 15.26
C ARG A 198 -4.11 -27.09 13.86
N PRO A 199 -4.70 -26.35 12.91
CA PRO A 199 -4.20 -26.23 11.54
C PRO A 199 -2.75 -25.71 11.45
N GLY A 200 -2.32 -24.76 12.28
CA GLY A 200 -0.93 -24.29 12.30
C GLY A 200 0.05 -25.41 12.64
N ARG A 201 -0.32 -26.32 13.55
CA ARG A 201 0.51 -27.50 13.84
C ARG A 201 0.59 -28.45 12.64
N VAL A 202 -0.51 -28.61 11.90
CA VAL A 202 -0.53 -29.40 10.66
C VAL A 202 0.43 -28.84 9.62
N LEU A 203 0.49 -27.51 9.47
CA LEU A 203 1.43 -26.84 8.56
C LEU A 203 2.88 -27.01 9.01
N LEU A 204 3.16 -26.90 10.32
CA LEU A 204 4.51 -27.12 10.85
C LEU A 204 4.98 -28.55 10.62
N ASP A 205 4.13 -29.53 10.88
CA ASP A 205 4.43 -30.94 10.61
C ASP A 205 4.64 -31.20 9.10
N LEU A 206 4.01 -30.42 8.23
CA LEU A 206 4.26 -30.48 6.79
C LEU A 206 5.64 -29.95 6.42
N LEU A 207 6.04 -28.79 6.96
CA LEU A 207 7.40 -28.25 6.79
C LEU A 207 8.43 -29.30 7.23
N ARG A 208 8.23 -29.92 8.41
CA ARG A 208 9.10 -30.99 8.95
C ARG A 208 9.23 -32.14 7.97
N LYS A 209 8.10 -32.72 7.52
CA LYS A 209 8.08 -33.85 6.58
C LYS A 209 8.75 -33.55 5.25
N ARG A 210 8.72 -32.29 4.80
CA ARG A 210 9.35 -31.85 3.53
C ARG A 210 10.82 -31.43 3.70
N GLY A 211 11.39 -31.48 4.90
CA GLY A 211 12.77 -31.07 5.15
C GLY A 211 13.00 -29.56 5.05
N LEU A 212 11.95 -28.74 5.05
CA LEU A 212 12.03 -27.29 4.84
C LEU A 212 12.43 -26.54 6.12
N GLY A 213 13.74 -26.42 6.37
CA GLY A 213 14.31 -25.88 7.62
C GLY A 213 14.43 -24.35 7.73
N SER A 214 14.26 -23.62 6.64
CA SER A 214 14.31 -22.14 6.59
C SER A 214 13.12 -21.55 5.81
N HIS A 215 11.90 -21.93 6.20
CA HIS A 215 10.67 -21.57 5.49
C HIS A 215 9.54 -21.23 6.45
N ALA A 216 8.68 -20.30 6.02
CA ALA A 216 7.39 -20.05 6.63
C ALA A 216 6.28 -20.49 5.68
N LEU A 217 5.16 -20.94 6.23
CA LEU A 217 3.96 -21.30 5.49
C LEU A 217 2.75 -20.63 6.15
N VAL A 218 1.95 -19.94 5.33
CA VAL A 218 0.70 -19.31 5.76
C VAL A 218 -0.41 -19.86 4.88
N VAL A 219 -1.48 -20.35 5.51
CA VAL A 219 -2.70 -20.75 4.81
C VAL A 219 -3.85 -19.93 5.37
N SER A 220 -4.51 -19.21 4.47
CA SER A 220 -5.66 -18.36 4.76
C SER A 220 -6.92 -19.11 4.35
N ARG A 221 -7.88 -19.27 5.26
CA ARG A 221 -9.15 -19.93 4.96
C ARG A 221 -10.27 -18.92 4.83
N ILE A 222 -10.98 -19.00 3.70
CA ILE A 222 -12.19 -18.24 3.41
C ILE A 222 -13.40 -19.09 3.78
N PHE A 223 -14.39 -18.51 4.47
CA PHE A 223 -15.62 -19.23 4.80
C PHE A 223 -16.44 -19.51 3.52
N GLY A 224 -16.51 -20.77 3.12
CA GLY A 224 -17.19 -21.22 1.90
C GLY A 224 -18.67 -21.60 2.08
N GLY A 225 -19.31 -21.21 3.18
CA GLY A 225 -20.74 -21.52 3.44
C GLY A 225 -21.02 -22.84 4.17
N VAL A 226 -20.00 -23.69 4.39
CA VAL A 226 -20.12 -24.93 5.16
C VAL A 226 -19.19 -24.91 6.37
N LEU A 227 -19.76 -25.11 7.56
CA LEU A 227 -19.01 -25.29 8.79
C LEU A 227 -18.27 -26.63 8.75
N LEU A 228 -16.95 -26.59 8.94
CA LEU A 228 -16.11 -27.78 9.01
C LEU A 228 -15.76 -28.08 10.46
N GLY A 229 -15.81 -29.36 10.84
CA GLY A 229 -15.27 -29.82 12.13
C GLY A 229 -13.72 -29.83 12.14
N PRO A 230 -13.09 -29.94 13.34
CA PRO A 230 -11.65 -29.84 13.51
C PRO A 230 -10.82 -30.76 12.60
N GLY A 231 -11.27 -31.99 12.38
CA GLY A 231 -10.58 -32.96 11.52
C GLY A 231 -10.59 -32.56 10.03
N ASN A 232 -11.72 -32.03 9.55
CA ASN A 232 -11.87 -31.60 8.15
C ASN A 232 -11.10 -30.31 7.87
N VAL A 233 -11.05 -29.39 8.85
CA VAL A 233 -10.17 -28.22 8.81
C VAL A 233 -8.71 -28.66 8.69
N GLY A 234 -8.26 -29.57 9.56
CA GLY A 234 -6.89 -30.07 9.52
C GLY A 234 -6.51 -30.72 8.18
N ARG A 235 -7.44 -31.42 7.53
CA ARG A 235 -7.24 -31.98 6.18
C ARG A 235 -7.11 -30.89 5.13
N ALA A 236 -8.05 -29.95 5.09
CA ALA A 236 -8.04 -28.85 4.10
C ALA A 236 -6.75 -28.01 4.17
N PHE A 237 -6.29 -27.68 5.38
CA PHE A 237 -5.02 -26.96 5.57
C PHE A 237 -3.81 -27.77 5.10
N ARG A 238 -3.82 -29.09 5.31
CA ARG A 238 -2.75 -29.97 4.80
C ARG A 238 -2.73 -29.97 3.27
N ASP A 239 -3.89 -30.14 2.65
CA ASP A 239 -4.01 -30.23 1.20
C ASP A 239 -3.57 -28.90 0.55
N ALA A 240 -4.00 -27.76 1.11
CA ALA A 240 -3.56 -26.43 0.67
C ALA A 240 -2.06 -26.17 0.95
N GLY A 241 -1.50 -26.71 2.02
CA GLY A 241 -0.07 -26.60 2.29
C GLY A 241 0.80 -27.45 1.35
N VAL A 242 0.22 -28.48 0.72
CA VAL A 242 0.89 -29.44 -0.16
C VAL A 242 0.86 -29.03 -1.63
N THR A 243 0.13 -27.96 -1.98
CA THR A 243 -0.14 -27.55 -3.37
C THR A 243 1.13 -27.59 -4.25
N ARG A 244 0.95 -28.15 -5.46
CA ARG A 244 1.99 -28.44 -6.46
C ARG A 244 2.76 -27.22 -6.93
#